data_AF-A0A0D9A827-F1
#
_entry.id   AF-A0A0D9A827-F1
#
_cell.length_a   1.000
_cell.length_b   1.000
_cell.length_c   1.000
_cell.angle_alpha   90.00
_cell.angle_beta   90.00
_cell.angle_gamma   90.00
#
_symmetry.space_group_name_H-M   'P 1'
#
loop_
_entity.id
_entity.type
_entity.pdbx_description
1 polymer ?
#
loop_
_entity_poly.entity_id
_entity_poly.type
_entity_poly.pdbx_seq_one_letter_code
_entity_poly.pdbx_strand_id
1 'polypeptide(L)'
;MRHALALSLVALFLGGCASNPADRDISGTWINQVAIDAAAKGSPLREALQAYGPNLEWDVNTRAAQARYTNGFENVDGKLLGEESGAWKVDFYGSSASELKRDGKQLSQAASDNEPEQVFDRAVIPVPEGAPLGASFERALYTAYMGGSWQVVSGPGEGNTVQFQADGQVAGLPGADRYALCLAGDCASMSGGNDNMWLQQNGQGNTWIFARKGKEMEIFQATNTAREDEMPQFTPGERKWLLEKQ
;
A
#
# COMPACT_ATOMS: atom_id res chain seq x y z
N MET A 1 -39.31 -68.88 -0.26
CA MET A 1 -38.03 -68.22 0.12
C MET A 1 -37.96 -66.94 -0.72
N ARG A 2 -38.48 -65.81 -0.23
CA ARG A 2 -37.81 -64.80 0.61
C ARG A 2 -36.48 -64.33 0.00
N HIS A 3 -36.56 -63.16 -0.65
CA HIS A 3 -35.58 -62.08 -0.80
C HIS A 3 -34.07 -62.42 -0.84
N ALA A 4 -33.44 -62.16 -1.98
CA ALA A 4 -32.03 -61.77 -2.06
C ALA A 4 -31.90 -60.75 -3.22
N LEU A 5 -32.19 -59.48 -2.94
CA LEU A 5 -31.19 -58.44 -2.67
C LEU A 5 -30.39 -58.04 -3.93
N ALA A 6 -31.03 -57.16 -4.71
CA ALA A 6 -30.37 -56.21 -5.57
C ALA A 6 -29.60 -55.21 -4.69
N LEU A 7 -28.26 -55.26 -4.71
CA LEU A 7 -27.42 -54.25 -4.08
C LEU A 7 -26.03 -54.29 -4.70
N SER A 8 -25.81 -53.48 -5.74
CA SER A 8 -24.49 -53.03 -6.21
C SER A 8 -24.66 -51.94 -7.27
N LEU A 9 -25.26 -50.80 -6.90
CA LEU A 9 -25.39 -49.65 -7.79
C LEU A 9 -25.43 -48.32 -7.01
N VAL A 10 -24.52 -48.15 -6.04
CA VAL A 10 -24.21 -46.85 -5.43
C VAL A 10 -22.74 -46.84 -5.02
N ALA A 11 -21.84 -46.61 -5.97
CA ALA A 11 -20.42 -46.39 -5.69
C ALA A 11 -19.80 -45.31 -6.60
N LEU A 12 -20.60 -44.33 -7.04
CA LEU A 12 -20.14 -43.27 -7.96
C LEU A 12 -20.43 -41.82 -7.50
N PHE A 13 -20.79 -41.61 -6.23
CA PHE A 13 -20.96 -40.25 -5.67
C PHE A 13 -20.04 -39.96 -4.48
N LEU A 14 -18.82 -40.50 -4.50
CA LEU A 14 -17.70 -40.02 -3.68
C LEU A 14 -16.67 -39.27 -4.52
N GLY A 15 -17.14 -38.57 -5.57
CA GLY A 15 -16.38 -37.47 -6.16
C GLY A 15 -16.33 -36.33 -5.15
N GLY A 16 -15.43 -36.44 -4.17
CA GLY A 16 -15.15 -35.35 -3.24
C GLY A 16 -14.89 -34.08 -4.02
N CYS A 17 -15.44 -32.97 -3.54
CA CYS A 17 -15.08 -31.63 -3.95
C CYS A 17 -13.59 -31.42 -3.62
N ALA A 18 -12.69 -31.96 -4.43
CA ALA A 18 -11.29 -31.58 -4.41
C ALA A 18 -11.30 -30.12 -4.87
N SER A 19 -11.20 -29.20 -3.91
CA SER A 19 -10.99 -27.79 -4.20
C SER A 19 -9.81 -27.66 -5.17
N ASN A 20 -9.98 -26.85 -6.21
CA ASN A 20 -8.93 -26.66 -7.21
C ASN A 20 -7.68 -26.15 -6.47
N PRO A 21 -6.51 -26.83 -6.59
CA PRO A 21 -5.29 -26.40 -5.91
C PRO A 21 -4.92 -24.94 -6.20
N ALA A 22 -5.30 -24.41 -7.37
CA ALA A 22 -5.12 -23.01 -7.74
C ALA A 22 -5.94 -22.02 -6.88
N ASP A 23 -7.04 -22.48 -6.29
CA ASP A 23 -7.88 -21.67 -5.39
C ASP A 23 -7.22 -21.52 -4.01
N ARG A 24 -6.29 -22.42 -3.65
CA ARG A 24 -5.55 -22.42 -2.38
C ARG A 24 -4.19 -21.74 -2.47
N ASP A 25 -3.65 -21.54 -3.68
CA ASP A 25 -2.39 -20.84 -3.88
C ASP A 25 -2.58 -19.34 -3.59
N ILE A 26 -1.84 -18.82 -2.62
CA ILE A 26 -1.89 -17.41 -2.24
C ILE A 26 -0.75 -16.59 -2.86
N SER A 27 0.03 -17.18 -3.77
CA SER A 27 1.17 -16.52 -4.38
C SER A 27 0.80 -15.23 -5.12
N GLY A 28 1.74 -14.28 -5.06
CA GLY A 28 1.68 -12.99 -5.73
C GLY A 28 1.73 -11.82 -4.75
N THR A 29 1.60 -10.63 -5.32
CA THR A 29 1.60 -9.35 -4.61
C THR A 29 0.18 -8.90 -4.32
N TRP A 30 -0.07 -8.51 -3.08
CA TRP A 30 -1.36 -8.10 -2.54
C TRP A 30 -1.21 -6.75 -1.85
N ILE A 31 -2.05 -5.78 -2.20
CA ILE A 31 -1.96 -4.40 -1.72
C ILE A 31 -3.19 -4.03 -0.91
N ASN A 32 -3.01 -3.15 0.07
CA ASN A 32 -4.08 -2.62 0.90
C ASN A 32 -4.92 -1.60 0.10
N GLN A 33 -5.77 -2.12 -0.78
CA GLN A 33 -6.62 -1.32 -1.66
C GLN A 33 -7.62 -0.46 -0.87
N VAL A 34 -8.04 -0.92 0.32
CA VAL A 34 -8.95 -0.16 1.18
C VAL A 34 -8.30 1.16 1.64
N ALA A 35 -7.03 1.13 2.04
CA ALA A 35 -6.28 2.33 2.40
C ALA A 35 -6.13 3.29 1.19
N ILE A 36 -5.87 2.74 0.00
CA ILE A 36 -5.75 3.52 -1.24
C ILE A 36 -7.08 4.19 -1.58
N ASP A 37 -8.19 3.45 -1.54
CA ASP A 37 -9.53 3.94 -1.85
C ASP A 37 -9.99 5.00 -0.84
N ALA A 38 -9.61 4.85 0.43
CA ALA A 38 -9.85 5.85 1.46
C ALA A 38 -9.09 7.15 1.15
N ALA A 39 -7.77 7.06 0.89
CA ALA A 39 -6.95 8.22 0.55
C ALA A 39 -7.47 8.92 -0.73
N ALA A 40 -7.87 8.16 -1.75
CA ALA A 40 -8.31 8.69 -3.05
C ALA A 40 -9.54 9.62 -2.96
N LYS A 41 -10.35 9.49 -1.90
CA LYS A 41 -11.49 10.38 -1.60
C LYS A 41 -11.05 11.81 -1.25
N GLY A 42 -9.76 12.05 -1.09
CA GLY A 42 -9.18 13.38 -0.86
C GLY A 42 -9.25 13.83 0.60
N SER A 43 -9.24 12.86 1.53
CA SER A 43 -8.90 13.07 2.95
C SER A 43 -7.38 13.14 3.13
N PRO A 44 -6.88 13.57 4.30
CA PRO A 44 -5.45 13.47 4.61
C PRO A 44 -4.94 12.04 4.38
N LEU A 45 -3.79 11.94 3.72
CA LEU A 45 -3.17 10.67 3.36
C LEU A 45 -2.88 9.84 4.61
N ARG A 46 -2.27 10.47 5.62
CA ARG A 46 -1.88 9.80 6.85
C ARG A 46 -3.05 9.21 7.60
N GLU A 47 -4.17 9.94 7.66
CA GLU A 47 -5.38 9.47 8.32
C GLU A 47 -5.90 8.20 7.64
N ALA A 48 -5.93 8.17 6.31
CA ALA A 48 -6.33 6.98 5.55
C ALA A 48 -5.38 5.80 5.79
N LEU A 49 -4.06 6.02 5.76
CA LEU A 49 -3.09 4.96 6.00
C LEU A 49 -3.15 4.43 7.44
N GLN A 50 -3.38 5.30 8.43
CA GLN A 50 -3.50 4.89 9.83
C GLN A 50 -4.80 4.14 10.13
N ALA A 51 -5.90 4.52 9.50
CA ALA A 51 -7.20 3.90 9.73
C ALA A 51 -7.30 2.47 9.15
N TYR A 52 -6.54 2.19 8.08
CA TYR A 52 -6.63 0.92 7.35
C TYR A 52 -5.33 0.11 7.34
N GLY A 53 -4.24 0.65 7.90
CA GLY A 53 -2.95 -0.01 8.06
C GLY A 53 -2.88 -0.98 9.26
N PRO A 54 -1.69 -1.45 9.66
CA PRO A 54 -0.38 -0.92 9.27
C PRO A 54 0.22 -1.54 8.01
N ASN A 55 -0.13 -2.78 7.65
CA ASN A 55 0.50 -3.46 6.52
C ASN A 55 -0.08 -2.92 5.20
N LEU A 56 0.81 -2.57 4.26
CA LEU A 56 0.47 -1.91 2.99
C LEU A 56 0.55 -2.88 1.81
N GLU A 57 1.52 -3.79 1.83
CA GLU A 57 1.73 -4.77 0.78
C GLU A 57 2.24 -6.09 1.35
N TRP A 58 1.70 -7.19 0.84
CA TRP A 58 2.21 -8.56 1.00
C TRP A 58 2.77 -9.06 -0.33
N ASP A 59 3.92 -9.72 -0.29
CA ASP A 59 4.48 -10.51 -1.39
C ASP A 59 4.65 -11.96 -0.94
N VAL A 60 3.89 -12.87 -1.56
CA VAL A 60 3.86 -14.28 -1.17
C VAL A 60 4.37 -15.17 -2.28
N ASN A 61 5.28 -16.08 -1.93
CA ASN A 61 5.84 -17.08 -2.81
C ASN A 61 5.74 -18.47 -2.16
N THR A 62 4.65 -19.19 -2.47
CA THR A 62 4.41 -20.53 -1.91
C THR A 62 5.46 -21.54 -2.35
N ARG A 63 6.02 -21.39 -3.56
CA ARG A 63 7.08 -22.26 -4.09
C ARG A 63 8.41 -22.11 -3.34
N ALA A 64 8.69 -20.90 -2.86
CA ALA A 64 9.88 -20.61 -2.07
C ALA A 64 9.65 -20.70 -0.55
N ALA A 65 8.43 -21.06 -0.10
CA ALA A 65 8.02 -21.03 1.30
C ALA A 65 8.31 -19.68 1.97
N GLN A 66 8.04 -18.58 1.26
CA GLN A 66 8.33 -17.21 1.70
C GLN A 66 7.07 -16.34 1.63
N ALA A 67 6.89 -15.51 2.64
CA ALA A 67 5.95 -14.40 2.62
C ALA A 67 6.62 -13.17 3.25
N ARG A 68 6.47 -12.03 2.60
CA ARG A 68 7.07 -10.76 3.03
C ARG A 68 6.00 -9.69 3.07
N TYR A 69 6.11 -8.74 3.99
CA TYR A 69 5.23 -7.57 3.98
C TYR A 69 5.99 -6.29 4.29
N THR A 70 5.38 -5.17 3.94
CA THR A 70 5.85 -3.84 4.36
C THR A 70 4.73 -3.02 4.95
N ASN A 71 5.06 -2.22 5.97
CA ASN A 71 4.20 -1.18 6.54
C ASN A 71 4.60 0.23 6.03
N GLY A 72 5.47 0.31 5.03
CA GLY A 72 6.01 1.57 4.48
C GLY A 72 7.23 2.11 5.23
N PHE A 73 7.62 1.50 6.35
CA PHE A 73 8.86 1.81 7.07
C PHE A 73 9.79 0.58 7.14
N GLU A 74 9.24 -0.56 7.51
CA GLU A 74 9.96 -1.83 7.64
C GLU A 74 9.55 -2.80 6.54
N ASN A 75 10.50 -3.65 6.16
CA ASN A 75 10.25 -4.85 5.36
C ASN A 75 10.46 -6.04 6.27
N VAL A 76 9.45 -6.90 6.37
CA VAL A 76 9.46 -8.06 7.24
C VAL A 76 9.47 -9.32 6.39
N ASP A 77 10.48 -10.15 6.60
CA ASP A 77 10.63 -11.45 5.95
C ASP A 77 10.10 -12.57 6.85
N GLY A 78 9.17 -13.38 6.33
CA GLY A 78 8.57 -14.51 7.02
C GLY A 78 8.74 -15.82 6.25
N LYS A 79 8.76 -16.92 7.01
CA LYS A 79 8.69 -18.27 6.46
C LYS A 79 7.23 -18.69 6.32
N LEU A 80 6.80 -18.91 5.10
CA LEU A 80 5.47 -19.44 4.83
C LEU A 80 5.45 -20.94 5.16
N LEU A 81 4.61 -21.32 6.11
CA LEU A 81 4.34 -22.70 6.47
C LEU A 81 3.29 -23.28 5.53
N GLY A 82 3.19 -24.61 5.46
CA GLY A 82 2.15 -25.26 4.67
C GLY A 82 0.75 -24.83 5.11
N GLU A 83 -0.20 -24.96 4.20
CA GLU A 83 -1.60 -24.63 4.47
C GLU A 83 -2.23 -25.64 5.44
N GLU A 84 -2.92 -25.12 6.45
CA GLU A 84 -3.64 -25.89 7.46
C GLU A 84 -5.07 -25.32 7.56
N SER A 85 -6.07 -26.18 7.34
CA SER A 85 -7.50 -25.81 7.50
C SER A 85 -7.98 -24.57 6.73
N GLY A 86 -7.41 -24.28 5.56
CA GLY A 86 -7.78 -23.13 4.74
C GLY A 86 -6.96 -21.86 4.99
N ALA A 87 -6.01 -21.91 5.93
CA ALA A 87 -5.15 -20.78 6.28
C ALA A 87 -3.67 -21.14 6.09
N TRP A 88 -2.89 -20.15 5.67
CA TRP A 88 -1.45 -20.23 5.56
C TRP A 88 -0.83 -19.49 6.74
N LYS A 89 0.00 -20.17 7.51
CA LYS A 89 0.72 -19.55 8.62
C LYS A 89 2.05 -18.97 8.14
N VAL A 90 2.37 -17.76 8.56
CA VAL A 90 3.66 -17.10 8.31
C VAL A 90 4.39 -16.96 9.62
N ASP A 91 5.50 -17.69 9.78
CA ASP A 91 6.35 -17.58 10.97
C ASP A 91 7.40 -16.48 10.75
N PHE A 92 7.50 -15.57 11.72
CA PHE A 92 8.50 -14.50 11.76
C PHE A 92 9.53 -14.79 12.85
N TYR A 93 10.80 -14.50 12.56
CA TYR A 93 11.84 -14.66 13.56
C TYR A 93 11.65 -13.65 14.71
N GLY A 94 11.39 -14.14 15.91
CA GLY A 94 11.26 -13.30 17.11
C GLY A 94 9.94 -12.53 17.24
N SER A 95 8.92 -12.83 16.42
CA SER A 95 7.59 -12.22 16.49
C SER A 95 6.49 -13.29 16.45
N SER A 96 5.25 -12.88 16.74
CA SER A 96 4.07 -13.73 16.55
C SER A 96 3.86 -14.04 15.07
N ALA A 97 3.37 -15.24 14.78
CA ALA A 97 3.01 -15.60 13.41
C ALA A 97 1.74 -14.86 12.95
N SER A 98 1.63 -14.65 11.64
CA SER A 98 0.40 -14.15 11.00
C SER A 98 -0.28 -15.28 10.23
N GLU A 99 -1.61 -15.22 10.12
CA GLU A 99 -2.40 -16.15 9.32
C GLU A 99 -2.98 -15.44 8.10
N LEU A 100 -2.75 -16.03 6.93
CA LEU A 100 -3.21 -15.53 5.64
C LEU A 100 -4.21 -16.51 5.03
N LYS A 101 -5.34 -15.99 4.57
CA LYS A 101 -6.36 -16.77 3.87
C LYS A 101 -6.75 -16.07 2.58
N ARG A 102 -6.94 -16.84 1.52
CA ARG A 102 -7.44 -16.31 0.25
C ARG A 102 -8.93 -16.54 0.14
N ASP A 103 -9.64 -15.47 -0.21
CA ASP A 103 -11.04 -15.51 -0.60
C ASP A 103 -11.19 -14.91 -2.00
N GLY A 104 -11.22 -15.78 -3.01
CA GLY A 104 -11.29 -15.40 -4.42
C GLY A 104 -10.15 -14.48 -4.87
N LYS A 105 -10.45 -13.18 -4.95
CA LYS A 105 -9.54 -12.11 -5.39
C LYS A 105 -8.91 -11.32 -4.25
N GLN A 106 -9.20 -11.69 -3.01
CA GLN A 106 -8.67 -11.03 -1.83
C GLN A 106 -7.82 -11.98 -0.99
N LEU A 107 -6.87 -11.40 -0.29
CA LEU A 107 -6.10 -12.03 0.78
C LEU A 107 -6.51 -11.36 2.10
N SER A 108 -6.95 -12.14 3.07
CA SER A 108 -7.22 -11.68 4.43
C SER A 108 -6.07 -12.09 5.34
N GLN A 109 -5.55 -11.12 6.09
CA GLN A 109 -4.69 -11.33 7.26
C GLN A 109 -5.59 -11.37 8.49
N ALA A 110 -5.52 -12.45 9.27
CA ALA A 110 -6.27 -12.55 10.51
C ALA A 110 -5.69 -11.61 11.59
N ALA A 111 -6.54 -11.15 12.51
CA ALA A 111 -6.07 -10.44 13.68
C ALA A 111 -5.20 -11.34 14.57
N SER A 112 -4.19 -10.74 15.18
CA SER A 112 -3.34 -11.33 16.22
C SER A 112 -3.20 -10.38 17.40
N ASP A 113 -2.42 -10.76 18.40
CA ASP A 113 -2.09 -9.88 19.53
C ASP A 113 -1.34 -8.60 19.07
N ASN A 114 -0.68 -8.64 17.90
CA ASN A 114 0.18 -7.55 17.41
C ASN A 114 -0.34 -6.87 16.14
N GLU A 115 -1.26 -7.49 15.40
CA GLU A 115 -1.73 -6.99 14.10
C GLU A 115 -3.26 -7.03 14.01
N PRO A 116 -3.90 -6.00 13.45
CA PRO A 116 -5.34 -6.05 13.18
C PRO A 116 -5.65 -6.99 12.02
N GLU A 117 -6.93 -7.36 11.90
CA GLU A 117 -7.44 -7.98 10.68
C GLU A 117 -7.35 -6.98 9.52
N GLN A 118 -6.82 -7.41 8.38
CA GLN A 118 -6.70 -6.59 7.18
C GLN A 118 -7.04 -7.40 5.93
N VAL A 119 -7.57 -6.73 4.91
CA VAL A 119 -7.85 -7.32 3.59
C VAL A 119 -7.01 -6.64 2.52
N PHE A 120 -6.54 -7.43 1.58
CA PHE A 120 -5.67 -7.01 0.49
C PHE A 120 -6.19 -7.50 -0.84
N ASP A 121 -6.13 -6.64 -1.85
CA ASP A 121 -6.48 -7.01 -3.22
C ASP A 121 -5.22 -7.34 -4.00
N ARG A 122 -5.35 -8.20 -5.00
CA ARG A 122 -4.23 -8.53 -5.88
C ARG A 122 -3.76 -7.27 -6.63
N ALA A 123 -2.45 -7.00 -6.61
CA ALA A 123 -1.89 -5.89 -7.36
C ALA A 123 -2.14 -6.08 -8.87
N VAL A 124 -2.68 -5.04 -9.52
CA VAL A 124 -3.01 -5.05 -10.96
C VAL A 124 -2.09 -4.18 -11.80
N ILE A 125 -1.43 -3.20 -11.17
CA ILE A 125 -0.50 -2.32 -11.87
C ILE A 125 0.89 -2.99 -11.85
N PRO A 126 1.47 -3.31 -13.02
CA PRO A 126 2.78 -3.94 -13.06
C PRO A 126 3.87 -2.98 -12.57
N VAL A 127 4.82 -3.54 -11.81
CA VAL A 127 6.08 -2.90 -11.45
C VAL A 127 7.23 -3.55 -12.21
N PRO A 128 8.35 -2.83 -12.46
CA PRO A 128 9.52 -3.42 -13.07
C PRO A 128 10.01 -4.66 -12.30
N GLU A 129 10.62 -5.61 -13.00
CA GLU A 129 11.28 -6.75 -12.36
C GLU A 129 12.37 -6.25 -11.40
N GLY A 130 12.42 -6.85 -10.20
CA GLY A 130 13.35 -6.44 -9.15
C GLY A 130 12.97 -5.14 -8.43
N ALA A 131 11.76 -4.60 -8.66
CA ALA A 131 11.24 -3.51 -7.85
C ALA A 131 11.22 -3.89 -6.35
N PRO A 132 11.50 -2.94 -5.45
CA PRO A 132 11.47 -3.21 -4.01
C PRO A 132 10.07 -3.57 -3.54
N LEU A 133 9.99 -4.29 -2.41
CA LEU A 133 8.74 -4.52 -1.70
C LEU A 133 8.06 -3.18 -1.38
N GLY A 134 6.75 -3.09 -1.60
CA GLY A 134 5.97 -1.85 -1.45
C GLY A 134 5.79 -1.05 -2.75
N ALA A 135 6.56 -1.34 -3.80
CA ALA A 135 6.46 -0.60 -5.06
C ALA A 135 5.09 -0.74 -5.75
N SER A 136 4.39 -1.88 -5.57
CA SER A 136 3.06 -2.06 -6.17
C SER A 136 2.02 -1.22 -5.46
N PHE A 137 2.08 -1.18 -4.12
CA PHE A 137 1.25 -0.29 -3.29
C PHE A 137 1.51 1.18 -3.62
N GLU A 138 2.78 1.62 -3.64
CA GLU A 138 3.15 2.99 -3.99
C GLU A 138 2.60 3.40 -5.35
N ARG A 139 2.78 2.55 -6.37
CA ARG A 139 2.32 2.86 -7.72
C ARG A 139 0.80 2.97 -7.81
N ALA A 140 0.07 2.10 -7.10
CA ALA A 140 -1.38 2.15 -7.01
C ALA A 140 -1.86 3.39 -6.23
N LEU A 141 -1.24 3.70 -5.10
CA LEU A 141 -1.51 4.88 -4.31
C LEU A 141 -1.26 6.17 -5.10
N TYR A 142 -0.12 6.27 -5.77
CA TYR A 142 0.25 7.44 -6.56
C TYR A 142 -0.74 7.67 -7.69
N THR A 143 -1.15 6.60 -8.38
CA THR A 143 -2.18 6.65 -9.43
C THR A 143 -3.51 7.18 -8.89
N ALA A 144 -3.98 6.67 -7.75
CA ALA A 144 -5.30 7.01 -7.20
C ALA A 144 -5.31 8.37 -6.51
N TYR A 145 -4.26 8.68 -5.74
CA TYR A 145 -4.16 9.85 -4.90
C TYR A 145 -3.65 11.08 -5.67
N MET A 146 -2.49 10.95 -6.31
CA MET A 146 -1.82 12.07 -6.99
C MET A 146 -2.07 12.10 -8.50
N GLY A 147 -2.45 10.98 -9.10
CA GLY A 147 -2.58 10.86 -10.55
C GLY A 147 -3.66 11.77 -11.15
N GLY A 148 -3.53 12.02 -12.45
CA GLY A 148 -4.40 12.93 -13.19
C GLY A 148 -3.75 14.31 -13.40
N SER A 149 -4.50 15.19 -14.06
CA SER A 149 -4.03 16.53 -14.41
C SER A 149 -4.39 17.52 -13.31
N TRP A 150 -3.42 18.32 -12.88
CA TRP A 150 -3.61 19.36 -11.88
C TRP A 150 -3.26 20.71 -12.48
N GLN A 151 -4.12 21.71 -12.35
CA GLN A 151 -3.78 23.07 -12.73
C GLN A 151 -3.12 23.80 -11.56
N VAL A 152 -2.04 24.54 -11.80
CA VAL A 152 -1.50 25.49 -10.82
C VAL A 152 -2.44 26.71 -10.78
N VAL A 153 -3.24 26.81 -9.73
CA VAL A 153 -4.17 27.93 -9.52
C VAL A 153 -3.45 29.14 -8.94
N SER A 154 -2.43 28.90 -8.11
CA SER A 154 -1.60 29.96 -7.54
C SER A 154 -0.21 29.44 -7.21
N GLY A 155 0.80 30.29 -7.42
CA GLY A 155 2.20 29.99 -7.12
C GLY A 155 3.08 29.92 -8.38
N PRO A 156 4.34 29.49 -8.25
CA PRO A 156 5.24 29.33 -9.38
C PRO A 156 4.63 28.41 -10.45
N GLY A 157 4.57 28.92 -11.69
CA GLY A 157 3.98 28.19 -12.81
C GLY A 157 2.46 28.28 -12.88
N GLU A 158 1.85 29.30 -12.28
CA GLU A 158 0.41 29.58 -12.40
C GLU A 158 -0.09 29.43 -13.86
N GLY A 159 -1.21 28.72 -14.01
CA GLY A 159 -1.78 28.34 -15.30
C GLY A 159 -1.22 27.04 -15.91
N ASN A 160 -0.05 26.55 -15.46
CA ASN A 160 0.51 25.29 -15.95
C ASN A 160 -0.34 24.08 -15.53
N THR A 161 -0.24 23.02 -16.32
CA THR A 161 -0.70 21.69 -15.94
C THR A 161 0.45 20.88 -15.35
N VAL A 162 0.26 20.38 -14.14
CA VAL A 162 1.12 19.44 -13.44
C VAL A 162 0.59 18.03 -13.61
N GLN A 163 1.50 17.08 -13.86
CA GLN A 163 1.21 15.66 -13.95
C GLN A 163 2.09 14.90 -12.95
N PHE A 164 1.46 14.30 -11.94
CA PHE A 164 2.13 13.36 -11.04
C PHE A 164 1.98 11.95 -11.61
N GLN A 165 3.10 11.31 -11.89
CA GLN A 165 3.14 9.97 -12.46
C GLN A 165 3.17 8.91 -11.37
N ALA A 166 2.70 7.71 -11.72
CA ALA A 166 2.63 6.58 -10.80
C ALA A 166 4.00 6.07 -10.34
N ASP A 167 5.07 6.38 -11.07
CA ASP A 167 6.46 6.00 -10.76
C ASP A 167 7.23 7.10 -10.02
N GLY A 168 6.53 8.14 -9.56
CA GLY A 168 7.15 9.25 -8.84
C GLY A 168 7.75 10.34 -9.73
N GLN A 169 7.53 10.33 -11.06
CA GLN A 169 7.90 11.47 -11.92
C GLN A 169 6.89 12.62 -11.80
N VAL A 170 7.38 13.85 -11.91
CA VAL A 170 6.55 15.06 -11.98
C VAL A 170 6.87 15.80 -13.26
N ALA A 171 5.84 16.22 -13.99
CA ALA A 171 5.98 17.15 -15.11
C ALA A 171 5.15 18.41 -14.84
N GLY A 172 5.67 19.57 -15.24
CA GLY A 172 4.95 20.85 -15.21
C GLY A 172 4.95 21.60 -13.87
N LEU A 173 5.39 20.98 -12.78
CA LEU A 173 5.60 21.66 -11.48
C LEU A 173 6.98 22.32 -11.46
N PRO A 174 7.10 23.65 -11.41
CA PRO A 174 8.41 24.30 -11.38
C PRO A 174 9.22 23.88 -10.16
N GLY A 175 10.49 23.50 -10.38
CA GLY A 175 11.39 23.12 -9.30
C GLY A 175 11.26 21.65 -8.84
N ALA A 176 10.51 20.81 -9.57
CA ALA A 176 10.46 19.37 -9.30
C ALA A 176 10.35 18.53 -10.58
N ASP A 177 11.13 17.45 -10.65
CA ASP A 177 11.02 16.38 -11.65
C ASP A 177 10.65 15.02 -11.02
N ARG A 178 10.72 14.91 -9.68
CA ARG A 178 10.38 13.72 -8.92
C ARG A 178 9.63 14.06 -7.63
N TYR A 179 8.79 13.13 -7.20
CA TYR A 179 8.15 13.16 -5.89
C TYR A 179 8.09 11.78 -5.23
N ALA A 180 7.95 11.77 -3.90
CA ALA A 180 7.60 10.58 -3.14
C ALA A 180 6.71 10.99 -1.95
N LEU A 181 5.62 10.25 -1.72
CA LEU A 181 4.76 10.49 -0.55
C LEU A 181 5.38 9.81 0.67
N CYS A 182 5.35 10.47 1.82
CA CYS A 182 5.73 9.83 3.06
C CYS A 182 4.61 8.92 3.58
N LEU A 183 4.87 7.61 3.63
CA LEU A 183 3.89 6.61 4.03
C LEU A 183 3.95 6.27 5.53
N ALA A 184 5.16 6.15 6.09
CA ALA A 184 5.39 5.76 7.48
C ALA A 184 6.80 6.18 7.96
N GLY A 185 7.19 5.77 9.18
CA GLY A 185 8.54 5.96 9.71
C GLY A 185 8.89 7.38 10.17
N ASP A 186 10.16 7.74 10.08
CA ASP A 186 10.64 9.04 10.56
C ASP A 186 10.06 10.20 9.75
N CYS A 187 9.95 10.09 8.41
CA CYS A 187 9.32 11.15 7.62
C CYS A 187 7.90 11.45 8.10
N ALA A 188 7.21 10.44 8.62
CA ALA A 188 5.85 10.50 9.12
C ALA A 188 5.78 11.11 10.52
N SER A 189 6.71 10.74 11.39
CA SER A 189 6.79 11.24 12.77
C SER A 189 7.33 12.67 12.84
N MET A 190 8.21 13.06 11.92
CA MET A 190 8.83 14.39 11.88
C MET A 190 7.88 15.50 11.41
N SER A 191 6.72 15.21 10.83
CA SER A 191 5.85 16.23 10.22
C SER A 191 4.76 16.80 11.15
N GLY A 192 4.78 16.47 12.45
CA GLY A 192 3.79 16.97 13.40
C GLY A 192 2.35 16.57 13.05
N GLY A 193 2.17 15.44 12.36
CA GLY A 193 0.87 14.96 11.90
C GLY A 193 0.46 15.42 10.50
N ASN A 194 1.19 16.34 9.87
CA ASN A 194 0.90 16.79 8.51
C ASN A 194 1.29 15.75 7.47
N ASP A 195 0.53 15.67 6.37
CA ASP A 195 0.99 14.93 5.20
C ASP A 195 2.24 15.62 4.62
N ASN A 196 3.23 14.82 4.23
CA ASN A 196 4.45 15.35 3.65
C ASN A 196 4.92 14.50 2.47
N MET A 197 5.66 15.14 1.58
CA MET A 197 6.24 14.53 0.40
C MET A 197 7.67 15.04 0.22
N TRP A 198 8.50 14.21 -0.40
CA TRP A 198 9.76 14.66 -0.98
C TRP A 198 9.48 15.23 -2.36
N LEU A 199 9.97 16.44 -2.66
CA LEU A 199 10.05 16.95 -4.03
C LEU A 199 11.52 17.14 -4.40
N GLN A 200 11.88 16.71 -5.59
CA GLN A 200 13.25 16.69 -6.07
C GLN A 200 13.35 17.26 -7.48
N GLN A 201 14.45 17.93 -7.76
CA GLN A 201 14.89 18.35 -9.07
C GLN A 201 16.36 17.98 -9.28
N ASN A 202 16.69 17.31 -10.38
CA ASN A 202 18.06 16.94 -10.75
C ASN A 202 18.85 16.22 -9.63
N GLY A 203 18.18 15.35 -8.87
CA GLY A 203 18.80 14.59 -7.78
C GLY A 203 18.88 15.32 -6.43
N GLN A 204 18.49 16.60 -6.36
CA GLN A 204 18.45 17.36 -5.12
C GLN A 204 16.99 17.63 -4.73
N GLY A 205 16.62 17.32 -3.50
CA GLY A 205 15.26 17.49 -3.04
C GLY A 205 15.16 18.03 -1.63
N ASN A 206 13.92 18.33 -1.25
CA ASN A 206 13.56 18.79 0.08
C ASN A 206 12.23 18.17 0.49
N THR A 207 11.99 18.12 1.80
CA THR A 207 10.67 17.79 2.35
C THR A 207 9.72 18.96 2.15
N TRP A 208 8.49 18.64 1.76
CA TRP A 208 7.37 19.57 1.62
C TRP A 208 6.18 19.05 2.40
N ILE A 209 5.42 19.95 3.00
CA ILE A 209 4.14 19.60 3.60
C ILE A 209 3.05 19.87 2.58
N PHE A 210 2.02 19.03 2.54
CA PHE A 210 0.88 19.28 1.69
C PHE A 210 -0.43 18.99 2.42
N ALA A 211 -1.50 19.62 1.97
CA ALA A 211 -2.84 19.36 2.44
C ALA A 211 -3.74 19.18 1.22
N ARG A 212 -4.43 18.04 1.14
CA ARG A 212 -5.39 17.76 0.08
C ARG A 212 -6.80 17.80 0.66
N LYS A 213 -7.70 18.48 -0.06
CA LYS A 213 -9.13 18.48 0.23
C LYS A 213 -9.90 18.26 -1.08
N GLY A 214 -10.28 17.01 -1.33
CA GLY A 214 -10.96 16.63 -2.56
C GLY A 214 -10.09 16.88 -3.81
N LYS A 215 -10.43 17.94 -4.57
CA LYS A 215 -9.74 18.35 -5.80
C LYS A 215 -8.68 19.42 -5.58
N GLU A 216 -8.65 20.08 -4.43
CA GLU A 216 -7.65 21.10 -4.12
C GLU A 216 -6.48 20.47 -3.36
N MET A 217 -5.27 20.91 -3.69
CA MET A 217 -4.05 20.55 -2.98
C MET A 217 -3.18 21.77 -2.75
N GLU A 218 -2.91 22.06 -1.48
CA GLU A 218 -1.96 23.08 -1.08
C GLU A 218 -0.61 22.42 -0.76
N ILE A 219 0.48 23.02 -1.24
CA ILE A 219 1.84 22.57 -0.96
C ILE A 219 2.59 23.72 -0.28
N PHE A 220 3.18 23.43 0.87
CA PHE A 220 3.84 24.36 1.77
C PHE A 220 5.30 23.99 1.93
N GLN A 221 6.16 25.01 1.97
CA GLN A 221 7.55 24.82 2.35
C GLN A 221 7.60 24.21 3.76
N ALA A 222 8.34 23.12 3.94
CA ALA A 222 8.55 22.55 5.27
C ALA A 222 9.57 23.42 6.03
N THR A 223 9.20 23.88 7.22
CA THR A 223 10.09 24.64 8.11
C THR A 223 10.56 23.71 9.23
N ASN A 224 11.87 23.48 9.31
CA ASN A 224 12.45 22.74 10.44
C ASN A 224 12.49 23.65 11.68
N THR A 225 11.81 23.25 12.74
CA THR A 225 11.77 23.97 14.02
C THR A 225 12.67 23.33 15.08
N ALA A 226 13.30 22.20 14.76
CA ALA A 226 14.27 21.53 15.62
C ALA A 226 15.62 22.24 15.61
N ARG A 227 16.40 22.07 16.68
CA ARG A 227 17.80 22.50 16.74
C ARG A 227 18.68 21.59 15.86
N GLU A 228 19.93 22.01 15.62
CA GLU A 228 20.87 21.27 14.76
C GLU A 228 21.19 19.85 15.28
N ASP A 229 21.11 19.64 16.59
CA ASP A 229 21.36 18.37 17.28
C ASP A 229 20.09 17.58 17.63
N GLU A 230 18.93 18.06 17.20
CA GLU A 230 17.64 17.43 17.43
C GLU A 230 17.14 16.73 16.15
N MET A 231 16.31 15.70 16.32
CA MET A 231 15.58 15.11 15.20
C MET A 231 14.74 16.20 14.51
N PRO A 232 14.75 16.30 13.17
CA PRO A 232 13.98 17.33 12.47
C PRO A 232 12.50 17.32 12.88
N GLN A 233 11.92 18.51 12.97
CA GLN A 233 10.50 18.72 13.24
C GLN A 233 9.97 19.72 12.23
N PHE A 234 9.16 19.25 11.29
CA PHE A 234 8.65 20.04 10.19
C PHE A 234 7.25 20.56 10.48
N THR A 235 7.08 21.86 10.27
CA THR A 235 5.79 22.55 10.31
C THR A 235 5.51 23.24 8.97
N PRO A 236 4.23 23.42 8.58
CA PRO A 236 3.89 24.12 7.35
C PRO A 236 4.37 25.58 7.43
N GLY A 237 5.22 25.98 6.49
CA GLY A 237 5.64 27.35 6.30
C GLY A 237 4.79 28.06 5.25
N GLU A 238 5.43 28.84 4.39
CA GLU A 238 4.77 29.55 3.31
C GLU A 238 4.14 28.56 2.29
N ARG A 239 2.88 28.80 1.93
CA ARG A 239 2.23 28.08 0.82
C ARG A 239 2.91 28.46 -0.50
N LYS A 240 3.52 27.49 -1.16
CA LYS A 240 4.17 27.70 -2.46
C LYS A 240 3.27 27.39 -3.64
N TRP A 241 2.40 26.39 -3.52
CA TRP A 241 1.45 26.06 -4.60
C TRP A 241 0.05 25.82 -4.08
N LEU A 242 -0.93 26.25 -4.86
CA LEU A 242 -2.30 25.76 -4.84
C LEU A 242 -2.59 25.09 -6.17
N LEU A 243 -2.91 23.80 -6.13
CA LEU A 243 -3.25 23.00 -7.30
C LEU A 243 -4.72 22.58 -7.27
N GLU A 244 -5.35 22.53 -8.43
CA GLU A 244 -6.72 22.01 -8.60
C GLU A 244 -6.76 20.88 -9.64
N LYS A 245 -7.29 19.73 -9.22
CA LYS A 245 -7.46 18.55 -10.07
C LYS A 245 -8.58 18.78 -11.09
N GLN A 246 -8.25 18.59 -12.37
CA GLN A 246 -9.18 18.75 -13.50
C GLN A 246 -10.08 17.52 -13.64
#